data_AF-A0A7X8ZDL1-F1
#
_entry.id   AF-A0A7X8ZDL1-F1
#
_cell.length_a   1.000
_cell.length_b   1.000
_cell.length_c   1.000
_cell.angle_alpha   90.00
_cell.angle_beta   90.00
_cell.angle_gamma   90.00
#
_symmetry.space_group_name_H-M   'P 1'
#
loop_
_entity.id
_entity.type
_entity.pdbx_description
1 polymer ?
#
loop_
_entity_poly.entity_id
_entity_poly.type
_entity_poly.pdbx_seq_one_letter_code
_entity_poly.pdbx_strand_id
1 'polypeptide(L)'
;MRVYIPATFSTLRGLNESRVITARSGYGFAVTPALTEFYTAGDEEEIAHAAFQDAAEASLRLLAIGDEEQFPYRRVVVSVDVDDNIVTYGPDNGESVVKL
;
A
#
# COMPACT_ATOMS: atom_id res chain seq x y z
N MET A 1 -12.41 -3.71 3.92
CA MET A 1 -11.85 -3.49 2.56
C MET A 1 -10.41 -3.97 2.47
N ARG A 2 -9.89 -4.20 1.25
CA ARG A 2 -8.48 -4.57 1.02
C ARG A 2 -7.60 -3.33 0.91
N VAL A 3 -6.50 -3.30 1.65
CA VAL A 3 -5.48 -2.26 1.64
C VAL A 3 -4.13 -2.86 1.26
N TYR A 4 -3.39 -2.15 0.43
CA TYR A 4 -2.05 -2.47 -0.05
C TYR A 4 -1.04 -1.58 0.68
N ILE A 5 -0.22 -2.20 1.51
CA ILE A 5 0.81 -1.51 2.30
C ILE A 5 2.14 -1.58 1.55
N PRO A 6 2.74 -0.43 1.20
CA PRO A 6 4.10 -0.39 0.68
C PRO A 6 5.08 -0.92 1.72
N ALA A 7 5.96 -1.82 1.30
CA ALA A 7 6.85 -2.53 2.21
C ALA A 7 8.18 -2.88 1.55
N THR A 8 9.11 -3.32 2.40
CA THR A 8 10.43 -3.83 2.02
C THR A 8 10.63 -5.25 2.55
N PHE A 9 11.76 -5.88 2.21
CA PHE A 9 12.06 -7.19 2.76
C PHE A 9 12.29 -7.15 4.29
N SER A 10 12.91 -6.09 4.82
CA SER A 10 13.04 -5.92 6.27
C SER A 10 11.69 -5.74 6.96
N THR A 11 10.72 -5.11 6.29
CA THR A 11 9.34 -5.03 6.77
C THR A 11 8.72 -6.43 6.97
N LEU A 12 8.93 -7.35 6.02
CA LEU A 12 8.44 -8.74 6.15
C LEU A 12 9.12 -9.50 7.29
N ARG A 13 10.43 -9.30 7.49
CA ARG A 13 11.15 -9.89 8.64
C ARG A 13 10.54 -9.41 9.96
N GLY A 14 10.36 -8.09 10.09
CA GLY A 14 9.74 -7.49 11.27
C GLY A 14 8.32 -8.02 11.50
N LEU A 15 7.53 -8.19 10.45
CA LEU A 15 6.21 -8.81 10.54
C LEU A 15 6.27 -10.27 11.02
N ASN A 16 7.20 -11.07 10.51
CA ASN A 16 7.35 -12.47 10.93
C ASN A 16 7.71 -12.58 12.43
N GLU A 17 8.58 -11.68 12.91
CA GLU A 17 9.06 -11.66 14.30
C GLU A 17 8.02 -11.09 15.28
N SER A 18 7.43 -9.94 14.95
CA SER A 18 6.54 -9.19 15.85
C SER A 18 5.06 -9.53 15.67
N ARG A 19 4.68 -10.13 14.52
CA ARG A 19 3.29 -10.31 14.08
C ARG A 19 2.52 -9.01 13.88
N VAL A 20 3.23 -7.88 13.80
CA VAL A 20 2.67 -6.56 13.56
C VAL A 20 3.32 -5.97 12.32
N ILE A 21 2.53 -5.31 11.49
CA ILE A 21 3.00 -4.46 10.40
C ILE A 21 2.43 -3.06 10.63
N THR A 22 3.26 -2.05 10.43
CA THR A 22 2.87 -0.66 10.52
C THR A 22 3.03 -0.04 9.14
N ALA A 23 1.95 0.55 8.61
CA ALA A 23 2.04 1.37 7.42
C ALA A 23 2.96 2.58 7.69
N ARG A 24 3.99 2.79 6.85
CA ARG A 24 4.94 3.88 7.06
C ARG A 24 4.20 5.21 6.98
N SER A 25 4.32 6.03 8.03
CA SER A 25 3.56 7.28 8.21
C SER A 25 2.03 7.11 8.24
N GLY A 26 1.52 5.88 8.39
CA GLY A 26 0.10 5.57 8.43
C GLY A 26 -0.60 5.50 7.07
N TYR A 27 0.14 5.49 5.95
CA TYR A 27 -0.49 5.49 4.62
C TYR A 27 -0.45 4.13 3.92
N GLY A 28 -1.56 3.80 3.27
CA GLY A 28 -1.72 2.65 2.38
C GLY A 28 -2.49 3.02 1.12
N PHE A 29 -2.78 2.03 0.30
CA PHE A 29 -3.48 2.21 -0.97
C PHE A 29 -4.65 1.23 -1.08
N ALA A 30 -5.78 1.64 -1.61
CA ALA A 30 -6.96 0.80 -1.74
C ALA A 30 -7.82 1.23 -2.93
N VAL A 31 -8.82 0.42 -3.26
CA VAL A 31 -9.91 0.85 -4.14
C VAL A 31 -10.78 1.84 -3.35
N THR A 32 -10.51 3.12 -3.53
CA THR A 32 -11.31 4.21 -2.94
C THR A 32 -12.40 4.65 -3.92
N PRO A 33 -13.42 5.39 -3.46
CA PRO A 33 -14.37 6.03 -4.36
C PRO A 33 -13.69 6.95 -5.40
N ALA A 34 -12.67 7.71 -4.99
CA ALA A 34 -11.94 8.60 -5.89
C ALA A 34 -11.21 7.83 -7.00
N LEU A 35 -10.62 6.66 -6.68
CA LEU A 35 -9.99 5.80 -7.67
C LEU A 35 -11.01 5.21 -8.63
N THR A 36 -12.15 4.73 -8.12
CA THR A 36 -13.23 4.20 -8.96
C THR A 36 -13.79 5.26 -9.90
N GLU A 37 -13.96 6.50 -9.43
CA GLU A 37 -14.45 7.63 -10.25
C GLU A 37 -13.42 8.12 -11.27
N PHE A 38 -12.12 7.98 -10.99
CA PHE A 38 -11.04 8.36 -11.89
C PHE A 38 -10.98 7.49 -13.15
N TYR A 39 -11.28 6.20 -13.03
CA TYR A 39 -11.31 5.28 -14.16
C TYR A 39 -12.66 5.34 -14.91
N THR A 40 -12.61 5.49 -16.23
CA THR A 40 -13.80 5.51 -17.10
C THR A 40 -14.24 4.12 -17.57
N ALA A 41 -13.38 3.12 -17.37
CA ALA A 41 -13.60 1.71 -17.69
C ALA A 41 -12.68 0.84 -16.85
N GLY A 42 -13.03 -0.44 -16.74
CA GLY A 42 -12.29 -1.44 -15.99
C GLY A 42 -13.17 -2.11 -14.93
N ASP A 43 -12.91 -3.38 -14.65
CA ASP A 43 -13.60 -4.08 -13.57
C ASP A 43 -12.93 -3.84 -12.19
N GLU A 44 -13.52 -4.41 -11.13
CA GLU A 44 -13.02 -4.24 -9.76
C GLU A 44 -11.60 -4.78 -9.60
N GLU A 45 -11.24 -5.87 -10.29
CA GLU A 45 -9.91 -6.46 -10.20
C GLU A 45 -8.87 -5.58 -10.90
N GLU A 46 -9.21 -5.00 -12.05
CA GLU A 46 -8.36 -4.07 -12.79
C GLU A 46 -8.11 -2.79 -11.98
N ILE A 47 -9.16 -2.22 -11.35
CA ILE A 47 -9.02 -1.03 -10.49
C ILE A 47 -8.23 -1.36 -9.22
N ALA A 48 -8.45 -2.54 -8.62
CA ALA A 48 -7.66 -3.01 -7.48
C ALA A 48 -6.17 -3.21 -7.84
N HIS A 49 -5.88 -3.64 -9.07
CA HIS A 49 -4.53 -3.74 -9.57
C HIS A 49 -3.86 -2.37 -9.67
N ALA A 50 -4.59 -1.32 -10.07
CA ALA A 50 -4.06 0.05 -10.07
C ALA A 50 -3.62 0.50 -8.67
N ALA A 51 -4.48 0.33 -7.65
CA ALA A 51 -4.12 0.62 -6.26
C ALA A 51 -2.91 -0.20 -5.77
N PHE A 52 -2.79 -1.46 -6.20
CA PHE A 52 -1.61 -2.28 -5.91
C PHE A 52 -0.34 -1.74 -6.58
N GLN A 53 -0.44 -1.23 -7.82
CA GLN A 53 0.70 -0.61 -8.51
C GLN A 53 1.14 0.69 -7.83
N ASP A 54 0.21 1.50 -7.32
CA ASP A 54 0.53 2.71 -6.56
C ASP A 54 1.31 2.36 -5.27
N ALA A 55 0.87 1.32 -4.56
CA ALA A 55 1.62 0.80 -3.41
C ALA A 55 3.01 0.28 -3.81
N ALA A 56 3.10 -0.41 -4.95
CA ALA A 56 4.37 -0.90 -5.48
C ALA A 56 5.35 0.22 -5.83
N GLU A 57 4.87 1.33 -6.37
CA GLU A 57 5.67 2.52 -6.64
C GLU A 57 6.10 3.21 -5.33
N ALA A 58 5.19 3.31 -4.35
CA ALA A 58 5.51 3.83 -3.03
C ALA A 58 6.61 3.01 -2.33
N SER A 59 6.66 1.69 -2.53
CA SER A 59 7.73 0.84 -2.00
C SER A 59 9.11 1.21 -2.56
N LEU A 60 9.21 1.76 -3.77
CA LEU A 60 10.48 2.24 -4.32
C LEU A 60 11.02 3.43 -3.52
N ARG A 61 10.14 4.32 -3.03
CA ARG A 61 10.53 5.44 -2.16
C ARG A 61 11.08 4.94 -0.82
N LEU A 62 10.61 3.79 -0.33
CA LEU A 62 11.16 3.15 0.87
C LEU A 62 12.57 2.62 0.60
N LEU A 63 12.78 1.91 -0.51
CA LEU A 63 14.10 1.40 -0.88
C LEU A 63 15.13 2.51 -1.11
N ALA A 64 14.69 3.66 -1.64
CA ALA A 64 15.55 4.81 -1.89
C ALA A 64 16.18 5.42 -0.62
N ILE A 65 15.66 5.08 0.57
CA ILE A 65 16.22 5.52 1.86
C ILE A 65 17.58 4.86 2.13
N GLY A 66 17.81 3.65 1.60
CA GLY A 66 19.09 2.94 1.69
C GLY A 66 19.37 2.27 3.04
N ASP A 67 18.34 2.00 3.85
CA ASP A 67 18.41 1.30 5.13
C ASP A 67 18.25 -0.23 5.01
N GLU A 68 17.99 -0.75 3.81
CA GLU A 68 17.83 -2.18 3.54
C GLU A 68 19.17 -2.87 3.26
N GLU A 69 19.69 -3.64 4.22
CA GLU A 69 20.94 -4.41 4.02
C GLU A 69 20.71 -5.70 3.22
N GLN A 70 19.61 -6.41 3.51
CA GLN A 70 19.29 -7.70 2.90
C GLN A 70 18.26 -7.51 1.80
N PHE A 71 18.69 -7.77 0.57
CA PHE A 71 17.90 -7.53 -0.64
C PHE A 71 17.54 -6.04 -0.86
N PRO A 72 18.54 -5.15 -0.98
CA PRO A 72 18.36 -3.69 -1.07
C PRO A 72 17.48 -3.20 -2.22
N TYR A 73 17.20 -4.06 -3.21
CA TYR A 73 16.42 -3.72 -4.41
C TYR A 73 15.13 -4.55 -4.56
N ARG A 74 14.74 -5.32 -3.53
CA ARG A 74 13.49 -6.08 -3.56
C ARG A 74 12.37 -5.28 -2.89
N ARG A 75 11.48 -4.74 -3.73
CA ARG A 75 10.23 -4.13 -3.26
C ARG A 75 9.22 -5.19 -2.85
N VAL A 76 8.38 -4.86 -1.87
CA VAL A 76 7.29 -5.69 -1.39
C VAL A 76 6.01 -4.86 -1.35
N VAL A 77 4.87 -5.49 -1.57
CA VAL A 77 3.56 -4.94 -1.24
C VAL A 77 2.84 -5.99 -0.40
N VAL A 78 2.27 -5.57 0.73
CA VAL A 78 1.49 -6.44 1.61
C VAL A 78 0.01 -6.10 1.44
N SER A 79 -0.77 -7.05 0.93
CA SER A 79 -2.22 -6.94 0.87
C SER A 79 -2.82 -7.41 2.19
N VAL A 80 -3.68 -6.58 2.79
CA VAL A 80 -4.37 -6.88 4.05
C VAL A 80 -5.84 -6.51 3.94
N ASP A 81 -6.71 -7.38 4.44
CA ASP A 81 -8.13 -7.09 4.56
C ASP A 81 -8.39 -6.51 5.97
N VAL A 82 -8.96 -5.30 6.03
CA VAL A 82 -9.21 -4.55 7.27
C VAL A 82 -10.68 -4.13 7.38
N ASP A 83 -11.12 -3.76 8.58
CA ASP A 83 -12.42 -3.10 8.77
C ASP A 83 -12.41 -1.71 8.14
N ASP A 84 -13.50 -1.30 7.52
CA ASP A 84 -13.61 0.01 6.87
C ASP A 84 -13.55 1.15 7.89
N ASN A 85 -13.89 0.89 9.16
CA ASN A 85 -13.90 1.91 10.22
C ASN A 85 -12.51 2.42 10.65
N ILE A 86 -11.44 1.70 10.30
CA ILE A 86 -10.05 2.14 10.55
C ILE A 86 -9.44 2.83 9.34
N VAL A 87 -10.19 2.99 8.24
CA VAL A 87 -9.68 3.55 6.99
C VAL A 87 -10.25 4.94 6.77
N THR A 88 -9.37 5.93 6.56
CA THR A 88 -9.77 7.27 6.13
C THR A 88 -9.25 7.53 4.72
N TYR A 89 -10.13 7.88 3.78
CA TYR A 89 -9.73 8.24 2.42
C TYR A 89 -8.90 9.53 2.42
N GLY A 90 -7.81 9.55 1.66
CA GLY A 90 -6.91 10.71 1.53
C GLY A 90 -6.72 11.15 0.08
N PRO A 91 -7.80 11.50 -0.65
CA PRO A 91 -7.76 11.78 -2.09
C PRO A 91 -6.83 12.94 -2.48
N ASP A 92 -6.57 13.88 -1.57
CA ASP A 92 -5.63 14.98 -1.78
C ASP A 92 -4.18 14.54 -1.99
N ASN A 93 -3.84 13.30 -1.61
CA ASN A 93 -2.51 12.70 -1.77
C ASN A 93 -2.43 11.70 -2.93
N GLY A 94 -3.53 11.52 -3.67
CA GLY A 94 -3.67 10.53 -4.74
C GLY A 94 -4.97 9.74 -4.59
N GLU A 95 -5.54 9.32 -5.72
CA GLU A 95 -6.87 8.75 -5.82
C GLU A 95 -7.00 7.48 -4.96
N SER A 96 -6.01 6.61 -4.96
CA SER A 96 -6.00 5.34 -4.22
C SER A 96 -5.56 5.47 -2.75
N VAL A 97 -5.17 6.67 -2.28
CA VAL A 97 -4.52 6.84 -0.97
C VAL A 97 -5.51 6.75 0.19
N VAL A 98 -5.12 5.97 1.21
CA VAL A 98 -5.83 5.87 2.48
C VAL A 98 -4.90 6.03 3.67
N LYS A 99 -5.46 6.45 4.80
CA LYS A 99 -4.80 6.48 6.10
C LYS A 99 -5.38 5.40 7.02
N LEU A 100 -4.49 4.70 7.72
CA LEU A 100 -4.76 3.66 8.71
C LEU A 100 -4.46 4.14 10.15
#